data_AF-A0A2W3ZDM1-F1
#
_entry.id   AF-A0A2W3ZDM1-F1
#
_cell.length_a   1.000
_cell.length_b   1.000
_cell.length_c   1.000
_cell.angle_alpha   90.00
_cell.angle_beta   90.00
_cell.angle_gamma   90.00
#
_symmetry.space_group_name_H-M   'P 1'
#
loop_
_entity.id
_entity.type
_entity.pdbx_description
1 polymer ?
#
loop_
_entity_poly.entity_id
_entity_poly.type
_entity_poly.pdbx_seq_one_letter_code
_entity_poly.pdbx_strand_id
1 'polypeptide(L)'
;MKKYCYVVGAAVTLFTIFGMASTTEATETVSEESYQAAIESGFTPEQIQQIQEMPDFSLENIQEEPAARSAVVFSATQKNQVVSEAKRHLGKPYAWGGKGPNVFDCSGLTRYVFLQVTGKNIGDYTIPQEKAGEQISVAQAEPGDLYFWGAKGNTYHVAIAIGNGQYIHAPNEKEVVKINSTTYFKPSFAVRVIKKNTNNNANLVSYRTHLQDFGWGNYVQSGQTSGSVGKSKRLEGIQVKLDPSVSGNIQYKTHIQDIGWQGFKSNNALSGTTGKKKRLEAIQIKLSGAAATKYDVQYRVHSQDYGWQAWTKNGQSAGTQGLAKRLEAIEIKLVPKNTALPSGGKPAFIKK
;
A
#
# COMPACT_ATOMS: atom_id res chain seq x y z
N MET A 1 29.06 6.30 14.22
CA MET A 1 27.82 5.96 13.50
C MET A 1 26.61 6.85 13.82
N LYS A 2 26.57 7.63 14.93
CA LYS A 2 25.46 8.58 15.20
C LYS A 2 25.48 9.87 14.35
N LYS A 3 26.65 10.30 13.84
CA LYS A 3 26.79 11.54 13.05
C LYS A 3 26.07 11.48 11.68
N TYR A 4 26.14 10.34 10.98
CA TYR A 4 25.54 10.21 9.64
C TYR A 4 24.00 10.21 9.63
N CYS A 5 23.33 9.63 10.64
CA CYS A 5 21.87 9.67 10.73
C CYS A 5 21.31 11.07 10.98
N TYR A 6 22.02 11.92 11.73
CA TYR A 6 21.62 13.29 11.98
C TYR A 6 21.76 14.16 10.72
N VAL A 7 22.82 13.93 9.94
CA VAL A 7 23.11 14.64 8.67
C VAL A 7 22.10 14.30 7.58
N VAL A 8 21.67 13.04 7.46
CA VAL A 8 20.63 12.62 6.49
C VAL A 8 19.25 13.18 6.88
N GLY A 9 18.93 13.24 8.18
CA GLY A 9 17.68 13.85 8.66
C GLY A 9 17.61 15.36 8.45
N ALA A 10 18.74 16.07 8.62
CA ALA A 10 18.86 17.50 8.38
C ALA A 10 18.72 17.85 6.88
N ALA A 11 19.38 17.10 5.99
CA ALA A 11 19.34 17.34 4.54
C ALA A 11 17.93 17.17 3.94
N VAL A 12 17.14 16.22 4.44
CA VAL A 12 15.75 15.99 3.98
C VAL A 12 14.81 17.11 4.46
N THR A 13 15.08 17.71 5.62
CA THR A 13 14.26 18.80 6.16
C THR A 13 14.55 20.12 5.44
N LEU A 14 15.82 20.38 5.07
CA LEU A 14 16.22 21.56 4.28
C LEU A 14 15.72 21.51 2.83
N PHE A 15 15.68 20.33 2.19
CA PHE A 15 15.20 20.18 0.80
C PHE A 15 13.73 20.62 0.62
N THR A 16 12.92 20.53 1.69
CA THR A 16 11.55 21.06 1.72
C THR A 16 11.47 22.59 1.82
N ILE A 17 12.51 23.26 2.32
CA ILE A 17 12.57 24.72 2.47
C ILE A 17 13.09 25.37 1.17
N PHE A 18 14.10 24.75 0.52
CA PHE A 18 14.73 25.28 -0.70
C PHE A 18 14.02 24.91 -2.02
N GLY A 19 12.94 24.13 -1.97
CA GLY A 19 12.32 23.48 -3.13
C GLY A 19 11.55 24.35 -4.13
N MET A 20 11.75 25.67 -4.18
CA MET A 20 11.22 26.53 -5.25
C MET A 20 12.22 27.58 -5.70
N ALA A 21 13.29 27.17 -6.37
CA ALA A 21 14.05 28.06 -7.25
C ALA A 21 14.07 27.47 -8.67
N SER A 22 13.52 28.26 -9.59
CA SER A 22 13.44 28.00 -11.02
C SER A 22 14.82 27.91 -11.66
N THR A 23 14.90 27.11 -12.72
CA THR A 23 16.07 26.92 -13.59
C THR A 23 16.67 28.24 -14.06
N THR A 24 17.90 28.54 -13.63
CA THR A 24 18.96 29.21 -14.40
C THR A 24 20.26 29.11 -13.62
N GLU A 25 21.37 28.83 -14.31
CA GLU A 25 22.72 28.80 -13.76
C GLU A 25 23.04 30.10 -13.01
N ALA A 26 23.17 30.00 -11.69
CA ALA A 26 23.81 31.01 -10.85
C ALA A 26 24.40 30.27 -9.65
N THR A 27 25.65 30.58 -9.31
CA THR A 27 26.32 30.13 -8.10
C THR A 27 25.39 30.33 -6.89
N GLU A 28 24.89 29.23 -6.35
CA GLU A 28 23.87 29.20 -5.29
C GLU A 28 24.46 29.75 -3.99
N THR A 29 24.36 31.06 -3.82
CA THR A 29 24.42 31.68 -2.50
C THR A 29 23.03 31.53 -1.87
N VAL A 30 22.98 30.91 -0.70
CA VAL A 30 21.75 30.73 0.08
C VAL A 30 21.11 32.10 0.32
N SER A 31 19.83 32.26 -0.02
CA SER A 31 19.11 33.51 0.25
C SER A 31 19.02 33.76 1.76
N GLU A 32 19.12 35.03 2.17
CA GLU A 32 19.03 35.45 3.58
C GLU A 32 17.76 34.90 4.27
N GLU A 33 16.67 34.80 3.52
CA GLU A 33 15.39 34.24 3.96
C GLU A 33 15.48 32.75 4.34
N SER A 34 16.27 31.98 3.59
CA SER A 34 16.51 30.56 3.86
C SER A 34 17.47 30.35 5.04
N TYR A 35 18.40 31.28 5.26
CA TYR A 35 19.29 31.28 6.43
C TYR A 35 18.49 31.49 7.72
N GLN A 36 17.60 32.49 7.74
CA GLN A 36 16.76 32.76 8.91
C GLN A 36 15.79 31.61 9.22
N ALA A 37 15.18 30.99 8.21
CA ALA A 37 14.31 29.83 8.40
C ALA A 37 15.07 28.62 9.01
N ALA A 38 16.36 28.46 8.71
CA ALA A 38 17.19 27.42 9.30
C ALA A 38 17.50 27.72 10.78
N ILE A 39 17.78 28.97 11.14
CA ILE A 39 17.98 29.37 12.54
C ILE A 39 16.71 29.17 13.37
N GLU A 40 15.54 29.56 12.85
CA GLU A 40 14.24 29.35 13.52
C GLU A 40 13.90 27.87 13.73
N SER A 41 14.40 27.02 12.83
CA SER A 41 14.28 25.56 12.91
C SER A 41 15.32 24.91 13.85
N GLY A 42 16.13 25.72 14.53
CA GLY A 42 17.08 25.28 15.56
C GLY A 42 18.46 24.85 15.06
N PHE A 43 18.83 25.20 13.83
CA PHE A 43 20.18 24.97 13.31
C PHE A 43 21.15 26.07 13.76
N THR A 44 22.39 25.71 14.09
CA THR A 44 23.43 26.71 14.42
C THR A 44 24.10 27.25 13.15
N PRO A 45 24.66 28.47 13.18
CA PRO A 45 25.43 29.01 12.05
C PRO A 45 26.55 28.08 11.56
N GLU A 46 27.24 27.38 12.47
CA GLU A 46 28.28 26.42 12.10
C GLU A 46 27.72 25.17 11.40
N GLN A 47 26.50 24.74 11.76
CA GLN A 47 25.82 23.64 11.09
C GLN A 47 25.38 24.03 9.68
N ILE A 48 24.97 25.29 9.48
CA ILE A 48 24.59 25.81 8.15
C ILE A 48 25.83 25.92 7.25
N GLN A 49 26.95 26.43 7.77
CA GLN A 49 28.19 26.54 7.01
C GLN A 49 28.79 25.17 6.63
N GLN A 50 28.74 24.19 7.54
CA GLN A 50 29.16 22.83 7.22
C GLN A 50 28.32 22.17 6.13
N ILE A 51 27.05 22.55 5.98
CA ILE A 51 26.16 22.06 4.90
C ILE A 51 26.50 22.74 3.57
N GLN A 52 26.86 24.02 3.58
CA GLN A 52 27.27 24.77 2.39
C GLN A 52 28.64 24.32 1.84
N GLU A 53 29.52 23.80 2.70
CA GLU A 53 30.83 23.28 2.32
C GLU A 53 30.82 21.78 1.96
N MET A 54 29.64 21.12 1.96
CA MET A 54 29.52 19.73 1.49
C MET A 54 29.69 19.69 -0.03
N PRO A 55 30.53 18.76 -0.56
CA PRO A 55 30.64 18.59 -2.00
C PRO A 55 29.29 18.19 -2.58
N ASP A 56 28.90 18.86 -3.68
CA ASP A 56 27.68 18.58 -4.41
C ASP A 56 27.65 17.09 -4.80
N PHE A 57 26.72 16.36 -4.19
CA PHE A 57 26.54 14.94 -4.47
C PHE A 57 25.64 14.84 -5.70
N SER A 58 26.20 15.13 -6.88
CA SER A 58 25.48 14.94 -8.14
C SER A 58 25.07 13.47 -8.24
N LEU A 59 23.75 13.24 -8.35
CA LEU A 59 23.13 11.92 -8.36
C LEU A 59 23.41 11.13 -9.66
N GLU A 60 24.40 11.53 -10.44
CA GLU A 60 24.63 11.05 -11.80
C GLU A 60 25.37 9.71 -11.90
N ASN A 61 25.80 9.11 -10.79
CA ASN A 61 26.54 7.85 -10.86
C ASN A 61 26.11 6.70 -9.94
N ILE A 62 24.84 6.68 -9.52
CA ILE A 62 24.23 5.44 -9.02
C ILE A 62 23.39 4.84 -10.16
N GLN A 63 24.02 3.98 -10.96
CA GLN A 63 23.33 3.02 -11.84
C GLN A 63 22.67 1.91 -10.98
N GLU A 64 21.71 2.28 -10.14
CA GLU A 64 20.70 1.34 -9.65
C GLU A 64 19.32 1.73 -10.21
N GLU A 65 18.68 0.75 -10.84
CA GLU A 65 17.48 0.89 -11.67
C GLU A 65 16.29 1.51 -10.88
N PRO A 66 15.54 2.50 -11.43
CA PRO A 66 14.44 3.20 -10.75
C PRO A 66 13.32 2.30 -10.19
N ALA A 67 13.21 1.07 -10.70
CA ALA A 67 12.28 0.05 -10.24
C ALA A 67 12.62 -0.49 -8.83
N ALA A 68 13.91 -0.63 -8.50
CA ALA A 68 14.36 -1.10 -7.19
C ALA A 68 14.04 -0.07 -6.08
N ARG A 69 14.23 1.22 -6.36
CA ARG A 69 13.90 2.32 -5.44
C ARG A 69 12.41 2.39 -5.11
N SER A 70 11.54 2.21 -6.11
CA SER A 70 10.07 2.24 -5.94
C SER A 70 9.54 1.07 -5.10
N ALA A 71 10.16 -0.10 -5.26
CA ALA A 71 9.75 -1.35 -4.66
C ALA A 71 10.14 -1.45 -3.17
N VAL A 72 11.27 -0.83 -2.79
CA VAL A 72 11.68 -0.62 -1.40
C VAL A 72 10.70 0.31 -0.67
N VAL A 73 10.33 1.45 -1.28
CA VAL A 73 9.37 2.43 -0.71
C VAL A 73 7.96 1.83 -0.53
N PHE A 74 7.54 0.93 -1.42
CA PHE A 74 6.24 0.25 -1.31
C PHE A 74 6.14 -0.71 -0.12
N SER A 75 7.15 -1.57 0.04
CA SER A 75 7.16 -2.50 1.16
C SER A 75 7.16 -1.76 2.50
N ALA A 76 7.86 -0.62 2.58
CA ALA A 76 7.79 0.29 3.70
C ALA A 76 6.38 0.86 3.89
N THR A 77 5.66 1.19 2.82
CA THR A 77 4.28 1.70 2.86
C THR A 77 3.28 0.67 3.40
N GLN A 78 3.30 -0.58 2.93
CA GLN A 78 2.39 -1.63 3.44
C GLN A 78 2.71 -2.04 4.88
N LYS A 79 4.01 -2.11 5.20
CA LYS A 79 4.48 -2.34 6.57
C LYS A 79 3.98 -1.25 7.53
N ASN A 80 4.04 0.02 7.11
CA ASN A 80 3.49 1.14 7.87
C ASN A 80 1.95 1.07 8.00
N GLN A 81 1.24 0.53 7.00
CA GLN A 81 -0.20 0.29 7.10
C GLN A 81 -0.54 -0.83 8.09
N VAL A 82 0.23 -1.92 8.14
CA VAL A 82 0.10 -2.96 9.17
C VAL A 82 0.23 -2.35 10.57
N VAL A 83 1.25 -1.51 10.77
CA VAL A 83 1.44 -0.79 12.05
C VAL A 83 0.27 0.14 12.36
N SER A 84 -0.19 0.90 11.37
CA SER A 84 -1.28 1.87 11.55
C SER A 84 -2.61 1.18 11.87
N GLU A 85 -2.93 0.09 11.18
CA GLU A 85 -4.12 -0.72 11.48
C GLU A 85 -4.02 -1.33 12.88
N ALA A 86 -2.87 -1.93 13.24
CA ALA A 86 -2.66 -2.47 14.59
C ALA A 86 -2.88 -1.42 15.69
N LYS A 87 -2.43 -0.17 15.48
CA LYS A 87 -2.66 0.95 16.42
C LYS A 87 -4.14 1.27 16.66
N ARG A 88 -5.03 1.04 15.68
CA ARG A 88 -6.48 1.26 15.84
C ARG A 88 -7.14 0.29 16.81
N HIS A 89 -6.44 -0.76 17.21
CA HIS A 89 -6.94 -1.77 18.13
C HIS A 89 -6.42 -1.60 19.56
N LEU A 90 -5.55 -0.61 19.82
CA LEU A 90 -5.08 -0.31 21.18
C LEU A 90 -6.27 -0.10 22.14
N GLY A 91 -6.16 -0.69 23.33
CA GLY A 91 -7.20 -0.64 24.36
C GLY A 91 -8.30 -1.70 24.23
N LYS A 92 -8.35 -2.48 23.15
CA LYS A 92 -9.37 -3.54 23.00
C LYS A 92 -9.10 -4.74 23.93
N PRO A 93 -10.13 -5.37 24.50
CA PRO A 93 -9.97 -6.47 25.44
C PRO A 93 -9.36 -7.72 24.80
N TYR A 94 -8.67 -8.50 25.63
CA TYR A 94 -8.23 -9.84 25.27
C TYR A 94 -9.35 -10.87 25.49
N ALA A 95 -9.48 -11.84 24.60
CA ALA A 95 -10.15 -13.11 24.90
C ALA A 95 -9.48 -14.25 24.13
N TRP A 96 -9.27 -15.38 24.80
CA TRP A 96 -8.70 -16.58 24.18
C TRP A 96 -9.51 -17.00 22.94
N GLY A 97 -8.83 -17.20 21.81
CA GLY A 97 -9.49 -17.50 20.53
C GLY A 97 -10.09 -16.29 19.80
N GLY A 98 -9.97 -15.08 20.35
CA GLY A 98 -10.57 -13.87 19.79
C GLY A 98 -9.96 -13.46 18.44
N LYS A 99 -10.78 -13.32 17.40
CA LYS A 99 -10.34 -13.02 16.01
C LYS A 99 -10.77 -11.63 15.50
N GLY A 100 -11.17 -10.73 16.38
CA GLY A 100 -11.58 -9.36 16.07
C GLY A 100 -13.06 -9.18 15.66
N PRO A 101 -13.48 -7.95 15.33
CA PRO A 101 -12.68 -6.71 15.43
C PRO A 101 -12.70 -6.08 16.84
N ASN A 102 -13.55 -6.57 17.75
CA ASN A 102 -13.79 -5.95 19.06
C ASN A 102 -13.01 -6.62 20.20
N VAL A 103 -12.59 -7.87 20.02
CA VAL A 103 -11.87 -8.67 21.01
C VAL A 103 -10.84 -9.54 20.31
N PHE A 104 -9.66 -9.75 20.93
CA PHE A 104 -8.53 -10.43 20.28
C PHE A 104 -7.78 -11.36 21.22
N ASP A 105 -7.26 -12.47 20.69
CA ASP A 105 -6.03 -13.07 21.22
C ASP A 105 -4.80 -12.60 20.42
N CYS A 106 -3.61 -13.07 20.80
CA CYS A 106 -2.36 -12.64 20.16
C CYS A 106 -2.35 -12.92 18.66
N SER A 107 -2.66 -14.15 18.24
CA SER A 107 -2.72 -14.58 16.85
C SER A 107 -3.90 -14.00 16.07
N GLY A 108 -5.02 -13.75 16.72
CA GLY A 108 -6.22 -13.20 16.12
C GLY A 108 -6.05 -11.73 15.80
N LEU A 109 -5.33 -10.96 16.64
CA LEU A 109 -4.94 -9.59 16.33
C LEU A 109 -4.08 -9.51 15.07
N THR A 110 -3.00 -10.28 15.01
CA THR A 110 -2.09 -10.28 13.87
C THR A 110 -2.80 -10.74 12.59
N ARG A 111 -3.58 -11.83 12.68
CA ARG A 111 -4.40 -12.32 11.56
C ARG A 111 -5.36 -11.26 11.06
N TYR A 112 -6.10 -10.61 11.95
CA TYR A 112 -7.06 -9.58 11.57
C TYR A 112 -6.38 -8.41 10.85
N VAL A 113 -5.31 -7.87 11.42
CA VAL A 113 -4.55 -6.75 10.84
C VAL A 113 -4.03 -7.10 9.45
N PHE A 114 -3.38 -8.25 9.29
CA PHE A 114 -2.87 -8.68 7.99
C PHE A 114 -3.99 -8.93 6.98
N LEU A 115 -5.14 -9.48 7.42
CA LEU A 115 -6.30 -9.67 6.56
C LEU A 115 -6.91 -8.35 6.10
N GLN A 116 -6.99 -7.32 6.97
CA GLN A 116 -7.50 -6.00 6.58
C GLN A 116 -6.55 -5.26 5.63
N VAL A 117 -5.24 -5.31 5.89
CA VAL A 117 -4.26 -4.51 5.15
C VAL A 117 -3.85 -5.20 3.84
N THR A 118 -3.69 -6.52 3.85
CA THR A 118 -3.11 -7.26 2.72
C THR A 118 -4.08 -8.24 2.06
N GLY A 119 -5.22 -8.53 2.68
CA GLY A 119 -6.12 -9.61 2.25
C GLY A 119 -5.57 -11.02 2.51
N LYS A 120 -4.34 -11.16 3.03
CA LYS A 120 -3.69 -12.44 3.29
C LYS A 120 -4.13 -13.02 4.63
N ASN A 121 -4.66 -14.24 4.61
CA ASN A 121 -4.83 -15.03 5.83
C ASN A 121 -3.47 -15.65 6.21
N ILE A 122 -2.91 -15.22 7.34
CA ILE A 122 -1.61 -15.70 7.83
C ILE A 122 -1.73 -16.91 8.77
N GLY A 123 -2.95 -17.34 9.10
CA GLY A 123 -3.20 -18.49 9.98
C GLY A 123 -3.94 -18.13 11.27
N ASP A 124 -4.67 -19.11 11.80
CA ASP A 124 -5.63 -18.91 12.88
C ASP A 124 -5.04 -18.98 14.30
N TYR A 125 -3.82 -19.47 14.44
CA TYR A 125 -3.05 -19.53 15.69
C TYR A 125 -1.55 -19.33 15.39
N THR A 126 -0.69 -19.30 16.41
CA THR A 126 0.72 -18.90 16.32
C THR A 126 1.54 -19.73 15.31
N ILE A 127 1.47 -21.07 15.37
CA ILE A 127 2.35 -21.96 14.57
C ILE A 127 2.19 -21.76 13.05
N PRO A 128 0.98 -21.71 12.46
CA PRO A 128 0.80 -21.40 11.04
C PRO A 128 1.39 -20.04 10.63
N GLN A 129 1.34 -19.04 11.52
CA GLN A 129 1.85 -17.69 11.22
C GLN A 129 3.38 -17.67 11.10
N GLU A 130 4.09 -18.61 11.73
CA GLU A 130 5.54 -18.78 11.55
C GLU A 130 5.93 -19.04 10.09
N LYS A 131 5.00 -19.63 9.32
CA LYS A 131 5.19 -20.02 7.91
C LYS A 131 4.56 -19.02 6.94
N ALA A 132 3.97 -17.94 7.44
CA ALA A 132 3.31 -16.93 6.61
C ALA A 132 4.29 -16.05 5.81
N GLY A 133 5.59 -16.10 6.13
CA GLY A 133 6.61 -15.26 5.54
C GLY A 133 8.02 -15.83 5.68
N GLU A 134 9.00 -14.97 5.43
CA GLU A 134 10.42 -15.29 5.58
C GLU A 134 10.84 -15.19 7.04
N GLN A 135 11.53 -16.20 7.56
CA GLN A 135 12.07 -16.17 8.91
C GLN A 135 13.31 -15.28 8.96
N ILE A 136 13.34 -14.36 9.90
CA ILE A 136 14.42 -13.39 10.09
C ILE A 136 14.84 -13.34 11.55
N SER A 137 16.03 -12.82 11.83
CA SER A 137 16.44 -12.53 13.20
C SER A 137 15.64 -11.35 13.78
N VAL A 138 15.51 -11.31 15.11
CA VAL A 138 14.85 -10.20 15.82
C VAL A 138 15.49 -8.85 15.49
N ALA A 139 16.81 -8.82 15.30
CA ALA A 139 17.57 -7.60 14.97
C ALA A 139 17.28 -7.07 13.54
N GLN A 140 16.86 -7.94 12.63
CA GLN A 140 16.49 -7.58 11.25
C GLN A 140 15.03 -7.13 11.13
N ALA A 141 14.24 -7.25 12.19
CA ALA A 141 12.83 -6.94 12.17
C ALA A 141 12.62 -5.44 11.94
N GLU A 142 11.77 -5.14 10.97
CA GLU A 142 11.31 -3.81 10.62
C GLU A 142 9.86 -3.63 11.12
N PRO A 143 9.37 -2.37 11.23
CA PRO A 143 7.94 -2.14 11.45
C PRO A 143 7.09 -2.99 10.49
N GLY A 144 6.00 -3.58 10.98
CA GLY A 144 5.12 -4.46 10.20
C GLY A 144 5.57 -5.93 10.07
N ASP A 145 6.78 -6.29 10.52
CA ASP A 145 7.16 -7.70 10.68
C ASP A 145 6.51 -8.30 11.95
N LEU A 146 6.49 -9.63 12.06
CA LEU A 146 5.94 -10.34 13.22
C LEU A 146 7.06 -10.79 14.16
N TYR A 147 6.88 -10.61 15.47
CA TYR A 147 7.71 -11.21 16.51
C TYR A 147 7.03 -12.46 17.09
N PHE A 148 7.81 -13.49 17.38
CA PHE A 148 7.34 -14.75 17.97
C PHE A 148 8.09 -15.11 19.24
N TRP A 149 7.38 -15.69 20.21
CA TRP A 149 7.96 -16.27 21.42
C TRP A 149 7.70 -17.77 21.48
N GLY A 150 8.73 -18.51 21.92
CA GLY A 150 8.74 -19.97 21.94
C GLY A 150 9.62 -20.55 20.84
N ALA A 151 9.88 -21.86 20.94
CA ALA A 151 10.62 -22.57 19.90
C ALA A 151 9.79 -22.64 18.61
N LYS A 152 10.45 -22.69 17.45
CA LYS A 152 9.77 -22.86 16.15
C LYS A 152 8.95 -24.15 16.16
N GLY A 153 7.71 -24.08 15.70
CA GLY A 153 6.75 -25.19 15.78
C GLY A 153 6.11 -25.39 17.16
N ASN A 154 6.46 -24.57 18.15
CA ASN A 154 5.86 -24.54 19.48
C ASN A 154 5.82 -23.11 20.04
N THR A 155 5.46 -22.15 19.18
CA THR A 155 5.32 -20.75 19.60
C THR A 155 4.05 -20.54 20.39
N TYR A 156 4.13 -19.80 21.49
CA TYR A 156 3.00 -19.53 22.38
C TYR A 156 2.52 -18.07 22.31
N HIS A 157 3.29 -17.16 21.69
CA HIS A 157 2.91 -15.76 21.55
C HIS A 157 3.39 -15.15 20.24
N VAL A 158 2.64 -14.18 19.73
CA VAL A 158 2.97 -13.40 18.52
C VAL A 158 2.60 -11.93 18.69
N ALA A 159 3.36 -11.03 18.06
CA ALA A 159 3.14 -9.58 18.09
C ALA A 159 3.55 -8.91 16.76
N ILE A 160 3.07 -7.69 16.52
CA ILE A 160 3.45 -6.87 15.35
C ILE A 160 4.54 -5.89 15.76
N ALA A 161 5.71 -5.96 15.11
CA ALA A 161 6.80 -5.00 15.30
C ALA A 161 6.38 -3.60 14.83
N ILE A 162 6.74 -2.55 15.60
CA ILE A 162 6.44 -1.16 15.25
C ILE A 162 7.69 -0.26 15.14
N GLY A 163 8.89 -0.87 15.20
CA GLY A 163 10.18 -0.17 15.15
C GLY A 163 10.76 0.11 16.54
N ASN A 164 12.05 0.49 16.59
CA ASN A 164 12.77 0.84 17.82
C ASN A 164 12.67 -0.21 18.95
N GLY A 165 12.59 -1.50 18.59
CA GLY A 165 12.41 -2.59 19.55
C GLY A 165 11.03 -2.61 20.22
N GLN A 166 10.02 -1.91 19.70
CA GLN A 166 8.66 -1.93 20.22
C GLN A 166 7.75 -2.81 19.37
N TYR A 167 6.64 -3.26 19.97
CA TYR A 167 5.61 -4.04 19.29
C TYR A 167 4.22 -3.83 19.89
N ILE A 168 3.19 -4.11 19.10
CA ILE A 168 1.78 -4.17 19.52
C ILE A 168 1.35 -5.63 19.66
N HIS A 169 0.70 -5.96 20.77
CA HIS A 169 0.18 -7.30 21.02
C HIS A 169 -1.13 -7.30 21.82
N ALA A 170 -1.84 -8.43 21.78
CA ALA A 170 -2.88 -8.77 22.75
C ALA A 170 -2.24 -9.78 23.75
N PRO A 171 -1.85 -9.35 24.96
CA PRO A 171 -0.98 -10.13 25.85
C PRO A 171 -1.64 -11.34 26.53
N ASN A 172 -2.74 -11.14 27.25
CA ASN A 172 -3.44 -12.16 28.05
C ASN A 172 -4.81 -11.62 28.52
N GLU A 173 -5.62 -12.49 29.12
CA GLU A 173 -7.01 -12.23 29.56
C GLU A 173 -7.21 -11.10 30.57
N LYS A 174 -6.16 -10.70 31.29
CA LYS A 174 -6.24 -9.63 32.30
C LYS A 174 -5.90 -8.25 31.74
N GLU A 175 -5.63 -8.18 30.44
CA GLU A 175 -5.05 -7.02 29.80
C GLU A 175 -5.71 -6.71 28.46
N VAL A 176 -5.34 -5.57 27.89
CA VAL A 176 -5.84 -5.06 26.61
C VAL A 176 -4.73 -5.07 25.56
N VAL A 177 -5.11 -4.91 24.30
CA VAL A 177 -4.16 -4.64 23.21
C VAL A 177 -3.33 -3.40 23.56
N LYS A 178 -2.01 -3.57 23.64
CA LYS A 178 -1.09 -2.51 24.11
C LYS A 178 0.25 -2.56 23.38
N ILE A 179 1.04 -1.51 23.56
CA ILE A 179 2.44 -1.46 23.13
C ILE A 179 3.33 -2.01 24.26
N ASN A 180 4.33 -2.79 23.90
CA ASN A 180 5.41 -3.20 24.81
C ASN A 180 6.76 -3.18 24.06
N SER A 181 7.85 -3.43 24.78
CA SER A 181 9.22 -3.39 24.25
C SER A 181 9.91 -4.76 24.35
N THR A 182 10.77 -5.05 23.38
CA THR A 182 11.64 -6.24 23.35
C THR A 182 12.67 -6.21 24.47
N THR A 183 12.92 -5.05 25.09
CA THR A 183 13.75 -4.91 26.30
C THR A 183 13.14 -5.64 27.50
N TYR A 184 11.81 -5.60 27.66
CA TYR A 184 11.12 -6.19 28.81
C TYR A 184 10.70 -7.63 28.57
N PHE A 185 10.28 -7.93 27.34
CA PHE A 185 9.89 -9.28 26.95
C PHE A 185 10.42 -9.54 25.55
N LYS A 186 11.52 -10.32 25.48
CA LYS A 186 12.33 -10.51 24.27
C LYS A 186 11.82 -11.67 23.42
N PRO A 187 11.52 -11.46 22.12
CA PRO A 187 11.08 -12.52 21.23
C PRO A 187 12.21 -13.48 20.87
N SER A 188 11.83 -14.70 20.48
CA SER A 188 12.74 -15.78 20.07
C SER A 188 13.20 -15.61 18.62
N PHE A 189 12.30 -15.19 17.72
CA PHE A 189 12.60 -14.91 16.31
C PHE A 189 11.55 -13.96 15.71
N ALA A 190 11.74 -13.58 14.44
CA ALA A 190 10.79 -12.75 13.71
C ALA A 190 10.44 -13.36 12.33
N VAL A 191 9.32 -12.92 11.76
CA VAL A 191 8.85 -13.32 10.43
C VAL A 191 8.46 -12.09 9.62
N ARG A 192 9.03 -11.97 8.42
CA ARG A 192 8.69 -10.96 7.43
C ARG A 192 7.64 -11.50 6.48
N VAL A 193 6.39 -11.12 6.72
CA VAL A 193 5.24 -11.53 5.89
C VAL A 193 5.16 -10.72 4.59
N ILE A 194 5.43 -9.42 4.67
CA ILE A 194 5.50 -8.50 3.52
C ILE A 194 6.97 -8.39 3.12
N LYS A 195 7.35 -9.05 2.02
CA LYS A 195 8.71 -8.95 1.48
C LYS A 195 8.98 -7.54 0.98
N LYS A 196 10.25 -7.11 1.04
CA LYS A 196 10.70 -6.00 0.20
C LYS A 196 10.44 -6.43 -1.23
N ASN A 197 9.67 -5.66 -2.00
CA ASN A 197 9.57 -5.97 -3.43
C ASN A 197 10.98 -5.73 -3.99
N THR A 198 11.69 -6.79 -4.32
CA THR A 198 12.92 -6.76 -5.13
C THR A 198 12.63 -7.15 -6.57
N ASN A 199 11.35 -7.36 -6.91
CA ASN A 199 10.89 -7.71 -8.23
C ASN A 199 10.25 -6.49 -8.88
N ASN A 200 10.77 -6.11 -10.04
CA ASN A 200 10.45 -4.96 -10.89
C ASN A 200 9.00 -4.82 -11.40
N ASN A 201 7.99 -5.21 -10.62
CA ASN A 201 6.65 -4.65 -10.79
C ASN A 201 6.59 -3.33 -10.02
N ALA A 202 7.22 -2.31 -10.60
CA ALA A 202 7.08 -0.92 -10.17
C ALA A 202 5.59 -0.59 -9.95
N ASN A 203 5.32 0.36 -9.05
CA ASN A 203 3.97 0.81 -8.71
C ASN A 203 3.31 1.63 -9.82
N LEU A 204 3.45 1.18 -11.07
CA LEU A 204 3.06 1.84 -12.31
C LEU A 204 1.60 2.34 -12.31
N VAL A 205 0.75 1.73 -11.49
CA VAL A 205 -0.65 2.13 -11.31
C VAL A 205 -1.07 2.01 -9.85
N SER A 206 -1.82 3.01 -9.38
CA SER A 206 -2.49 3.03 -8.09
C SER A 206 -3.99 3.29 -8.28
N TYR A 207 -4.84 2.63 -7.51
CA TYR A 207 -6.28 2.75 -7.63
C TYR A 207 -7.00 2.51 -6.32
N ARG A 208 -8.18 3.09 -6.17
CA ARG A 208 -9.07 2.85 -5.04
C ARG A 208 -10.51 2.83 -5.49
N THR A 209 -11.35 2.22 -4.69
CA THR A 209 -12.79 2.12 -4.92
C THR A 209 -13.57 2.74 -3.77
N HIS A 210 -14.75 3.26 -4.10
CA HIS A 210 -15.75 3.69 -3.13
C HIS A 210 -16.71 2.53 -2.89
N LEU A 211 -16.73 2.01 -1.67
CA LEU A 211 -17.54 0.86 -1.27
C LEU A 211 -18.78 1.34 -0.53
N GLN A 212 -19.92 0.70 -0.79
CA GLN A 212 -21.16 0.93 -0.05
C GLN A 212 -20.91 0.87 1.47
N ASP A 213 -21.49 1.83 2.21
CA ASP A 213 -21.43 1.99 3.68
C ASP A 213 -20.04 2.30 4.27
N PHE A 214 -18.96 2.07 3.51
CA PHE A 214 -17.57 2.27 3.96
C PHE A 214 -16.88 3.47 3.32
N GLY A 215 -17.41 3.98 2.21
CA GLY A 215 -16.81 5.11 1.51
C GLY A 215 -15.56 4.73 0.71
N TRP A 216 -14.66 5.69 0.53
CA TRP A 216 -13.40 5.46 -0.18
C TRP A 216 -12.43 4.59 0.63
N GLY A 217 -11.96 3.51 0.02
CA GLY A 217 -10.79 2.79 0.50
C GLY A 217 -9.48 3.54 0.24
N ASN A 218 -8.38 2.96 0.72
CA ASN A 218 -7.03 3.44 0.39
C ASN A 218 -6.67 3.09 -1.07
N TYR A 219 -5.69 3.82 -1.62
CA TYR A 219 -5.07 3.41 -2.87
C TYR A 219 -4.33 2.09 -2.66
N VAL A 220 -4.69 1.10 -3.46
CA VAL A 220 -3.94 -0.14 -3.67
C VAL A 220 -3.16 -0.02 -4.97
N GLN A 221 -2.24 -0.94 -5.21
CA GLN A 221 -1.29 -0.83 -6.32
C GLN A 221 -1.42 -1.99 -7.30
N SER A 222 -0.51 -2.02 -8.28
CA SER A 222 -0.50 -2.99 -9.39
C SER A 222 -0.79 -4.42 -8.91
N GLY A 223 -1.90 -4.97 -9.38
CA GLY A 223 -2.35 -6.35 -9.11
C GLY A 223 -3.05 -6.58 -7.77
N GLN A 224 -3.13 -5.60 -6.88
CA GLN A 224 -3.77 -5.75 -5.57
C GLN A 224 -5.29 -5.56 -5.62
N THR A 225 -6.03 -6.32 -4.80
CA THR A 225 -7.48 -6.18 -4.76
C THR A 225 -7.91 -4.83 -4.15
N SER A 226 -8.73 -4.06 -4.86
CA SER A 226 -9.51 -2.94 -4.31
C SER A 226 -10.99 -3.30 -4.23
N GLY A 227 -11.61 -3.11 -3.07
CA GLY A 227 -13.01 -3.46 -2.81
C GLY A 227 -13.13 -4.56 -1.75
N SER A 228 -14.20 -5.33 -1.79
CA SER A 228 -14.44 -6.43 -0.85
C SER A 228 -14.91 -7.69 -1.58
N VAL A 229 -14.25 -8.81 -1.31
CA VAL A 229 -14.71 -10.13 -1.74
C VAL A 229 -15.54 -10.76 -0.62
N GLY A 230 -16.72 -11.30 -0.94
CA GLY A 230 -17.52 -12.09 0.01
C GLY A 230 -18.25 -11.29 1.11
N LYS A 231 -18.17 -9.95 1.12
CA LYS A 231 -18.87 -9.09 2.09
C LYS A 231 -20.19 -8.51 1.56
N SER A 232 -20.56 -8.86 0.32
CA SER A 232 -21.77 -8.39 -0.36
C SER A 232 -21.92 -6.86 -0.46
N LYS A 233 -20.80 -6.13 -0.53
CA LYS A 233 -20.80 -4.66 -0.67
C LYS A 233 -20.53 -4.27 -2.13
N ARG A 234 -21.37 -3.39 -2.67
CA ARG A 234 -21.21 -2.87 -4.05
C ARG A 234 -20.11 -1.81 -4.11
N LEU A 235 -19.36 -1.81 -5.20
CA LEU A 235 -18.60 -0.64 -5.62
C LEU A 235 -19.57 0.42 -6.17
N GLU A 236 -19.33 1.68 -5.83
CA GLU A 236 -20.11 2.84 -6.30
C GLU A 236 -19.27 3.80 -7.14
N GLY A 237 -17.94 3.78 -6.96
CA GLY A 237 -17.00 4.61 -7.72
C GLY A 237 -15.58 4.08 -7.69
N ILE A 238 -14.74 4.58 -8.60
CA ILE A 238 -13.33 4.23 -8.72
C ILE A 238 -12.48 5.44 -9.10
N GLN A 239 -11.25 5.48 -8.58
CA GLN A 239 -10.18 6.38 -9.02
C GLN A 239 -8.96 5.53 -9.37
N VAL A 240 -8.36 5.80 -10.52
CA VAL A 240 -7.16 5.12 -11.02
C VAL A 240 -6.17 6.17 -11.50
N LYS A 241 -4.93 6.07 -11.08
CA LYS A 241 -3.85 6.97 -11.48
C LYS A 241 -2.59 6.18 -11.79
N LEU A 242 -1.80 6.70 -12.74
CA LEU A 242 -0.46 6.20 -12.99
C LEU A 242 0.49 6.74 -11.92
N ASP A 243 1.58 6.02 -11.72
CA ASP A 243 2.72 6.56 -10.99
C ASP A 243 3.30 7.78 -11.73
N PRO A 244 3.81 8.80 -11.03
CA PRO A 244 4.46 9.96 -11.67
C PRO A 244 5.61 9.59 -12.62
N SER A 245 6.29 8.45 -12.40
CA SER A 245 7.36 7.97 -13.30
C SER A 245 6.84 7.43 -14.64
N VAL A 246 5.53 7.18 -14.77
CA VAL A 246 4.91 6.66 -16.00
C VAL A 246 4.31 7.81 -16.80
N SER A 247 5.08 8.31 -17.77
CA SER A 247 4.60 9.34 -18.69
C SER A 247 3.41 8.84 -19.52
N GLY A 248 2.36 9.64 -19.62
CA GLY A 248 1.13 9.32 -20.36
C GLY A 248 -0.11 9.44 -19.49
N ASN A 249 -1.21 8.82 -19.91
CA ASN A 249 -2.47 8.86 -19.17
C ASN A 249 -3.08 7.48 -19.01
N ILE A 250 -3.84 7.32 -17.93
CA ILE A 250 -4.79 6.22 -17.77
C ILE A 250 -6.22 6.77 -17.85
N GLN A 251 -7.05 6.12 -18.66
CA GLN A 251 -8.44 6.51 -18.89
C GLN A 251 -9.37 5.34 -18.56
N TYR A 252 -10.49 5.62 -17.89
CA TYR A 252 -11.45 4.61 -17.49
C TYR A 252 -12.87 5.13 -17.44
N LYS A 253 -13.82 4.24 -17.71
CA LYS A 253 -15.27 4.50 -17.55
C LYS A 253 -15.96 3.30 -16.94
N THR A 254 -17.09 3.55 -16.28
CA THR A 254 -17.89 2.53 -15.60
C THR A 254 -19.31 2.49 -16.17
N HIS A 255 -19.91 1.30 -16.12
CA HIS A 255 -21.34 1.10 -16.32
C HIS A 255 -22.04 1.13 -14.97
N ILE A 256 -22.98 2.05 -14.80
CA ILE A 256 -23.65 2.31 -13.52
C ILE A 256 -25.12 1.91 -13.64
N GLN A 257 -25.66 1.30 -12.58
CA GLN A 257 -27.07 0.99 -12.48
C GLN A 257 -27.95 2.20 -12.87
N ASP A 258 -28.93 1.95 -13.75
CA ASP A 258 -29.94 2.90 -14.26
C ASP A 258 -29.37 4.12 -15.02
N ILE A 259 -28.06 4.18 -15.25
CA ILE A 259 -27.38 5.28 -15.96
C ILE A 259 -26.65 4.73 -17.21
N GLY A 260 -26.11 3.52 -17.13
CA GLY A 260 -25.34 2.92 -18.20
C GLY A 260 -23.87 3.35 -18.22
N TRP A 261 -23.24 3.26 -19.39
CA TRP A 261 -21.85 3.65 -19.59
C TRP A 261 -21.69 5.16 -19.58
N GLN A 262 -20.82 5.67 -18.71
CA GLN A 262 -20.44 7.09 -18.71
C GLN A 262 -19.26 7.38 -19.65
N GLY A 263 -18.95 8.68 -19.83
CA GLY A 263 -17.73 9.11 -20.53
C GLY A 263 -16.44 8.72 -19.81
N PHE A 264 -15.34 8.60 -20.55
CA PHE A 264 -14.02 8.32 -19.98
C PHE A 264 -13.57 9.43 -19.03
N LYS A 265 -12.99 9.01 -17.90
CA LYS A 265 -12.32 9.83 -16.89
C LYS A 265 -10.84 9.49 -16.93
N SER A 266 -9.99 10.42 -16.50
CA SER A 266 -8.54 10.27 -16.57
C SER A 266 -7.87 10.52 -15.22
N ASN A 267 -6.72 9.90 -14.99
CA ASN A 267 -5.73 10.26 -13.97
C ASN A 267 -6.35 10.77 -12.66
N ASN A 268 -6.88 9.84 -11.87
CA ASN A 268 -7.45 10.09 -10.55
C ASN A 268 -8.86 10.72 -10.52
N ALA A 269 -9.45 11.09 -11.66
CA ALA A 269 -10.83 11.60 -11.68
C ALA A 269 -11.84 10.50 -11.30
N LEU A 270 -12.90 10.85 -10.55
CA LEU A 270 -13.95 9.88 -10.20
C LEU A 270 -14.67 9.36 -11.45
N SER A 271 -14.75 8.04 -11.59
CA SER A 271 -15.72 7.34 -12.46
C SER A 271 -16.69 6.56 -11.58
N GLY A 272 -17.99 6.82 -11.71
CA GLY A 272 -19.02 6.28 -10.80
C GLY A 272 -19.84 7.38 -10.11
N THR A 273 -20.42 7.05 -8.97
CA THR A 273 -21.16 7.97 -8.10
C THR A 273 -20.72 7.83 -6.64
N THR A 274 -20.79 8.92 -5.90
CA THR A 274 -20.72 8.92 -4.42
C THR A 274 -22.03 9.44 -3.86
N GLY A 275 -22.53 8.83 -2.78
CA GLY A 275 -23.77 9.25 -2.10
C GLY A 275 -25.09 8.94 -2.83
N LYS A 276 -25.07 8.51 -4.10
CA LYS A 276 -26.28 8.20 -4.90
C LYS A 276 -26.79 6.77 -4.77
N LYS A 277 -26.10 5.92 -3.99
CA LYS A 277 -26.46 4.51 -3.75
C LYS A 277 -26.59 3.66 -5.03
N LYS A 278 -25.87 3.99 -6.10
CA LYS A 278 -25.87 3.24 -7.37
C LYS A 278 -24.64 2.33 -7.47
N ARG A 279 -24.84 1.06 -7.86
CA ARG A 279 -23.76 0.10 -8.07
C ARG A 279 -23.06 0.32 -9.42
N LEU A 280 -21.76 0.07 -9.45
CA LEU A 280 -21.03 -0.23 -10.68
C LEU A 280 -21.35 -1.67 -11.10
N GLU A 281 -21.49 -1.91 -12.40
CA GLU A 281 -21.76 -3.24 -12.97
C GLU A 281 -20.65 -3.69 -13.93
N ALA A 282 -19.99 -2.76 -14.61
CA ALA A 282 -18.85 -3.03 -15.50
C ALA A 282 -17.87 -1.86 -15.58
N ILE A 283 -16.67 -2.12 -16.12
CA ILE A 283 -15.60 -1.14 -16.29
C ILE A 283 -14.82 -1.37 -17.59
N GLN A 284 -14.30 -0.30 -18.17
CA GLN A 284 -13.29 -0.30 -19.22
C GLN A 284 -12.13 0.59 -18.80
N ILE A 285 -10.89 0.14 -19.04
CA ILE A 285 -9.66 0.86 -18.68
C ILE A 285 -8.69 0.78 -19.86
N LYS A 286 -8.16 1.93 -20.29
CA LYS A 286 -7.17 2.02 -21.36
C LYS A 286 -6.08 3.02 -21.01
N LEU A 287 -4.92 2.88 -21.63
CA LEU A 287 -3.84 3.86 -21.57
C LEU A 287 -3.90 4.78 -22.79
N SER A 288 -3.33 5.97 -22.67
CA SER A 288 -3.06 6.86 -23.81
C SER A 288 -1.72 7.59 -23.64
N GLY A 289 -1.23 8.21 -24.72
CA GLY A 289 0.10 8.83 -24.76
C GLY A 289 1.23 7.80 -24.63
N ALA A 290 2.36 8.21 -24.07
CA ALA A 290 3.56 7.37 -23.94
C ALA A 290 3.33 6.09 -23.12
N ALA A 291 2.38 6.09 -22.17
CA ALA A 291 2.04 4.90 -21.41
C ALA A 291 1.49 3.77 -22.30
N ALA A 292 0.70 4.11 -23.33
CA ALA A 292 0.06 3.13 -24.20
C ALA A 292 1.03 2.44 -25.17
N THR A 293 2.19 3.04 -25.43
CA THR A 293 3.24 2.46 -26.28
C THR A 293 4.14 1.52 -25.48
N LYS A 294 4.35 1.80 -24.19
CA LYS A 294 5.22 1.02 -23.30
C LYS A 294 4.52 -0.10 -22.56
N TYR A 295 3.23 0.05 -22.27
CA TYR A 295 2.49 -0.86 -21.40
C TYR A 295 1.15 -1.31 -21.97
N ASP A 296 0.71 -2.47 -21.49
CA ASP A 296 -0.69 -2.88 -21.49
C ASP A 296 -1.26 -2.70 -20.08
N VAL A 297 -2.52 -2.23 -19.99
CA VAL A 297 -3.27 -2.24 -18.73
C VAL A 297 -4.16 -3.48 -18.69
N GLN A 298 -3.83 -4.41 -17.80
CA GLN A 298 -4.62 -5.62 -17.56
C GLN A 298 -5.47 -5.44 -16.30
N TYR A 299 -6.72 -5.87 -16.34
CA TYR A 299 -7.62 -5.78 -15.20
C TYR A 299 -8.64 -6.90 -15.20
N ARG A 300 -9.17 -7.21 -14.01
CA ARG A 300 -10.31 -8.10 -13.81
C ARG A 300 -11.16 -7.61 -12.66
N VAL A 301 -12.40 -8.06 -12.62
CA VAL A 301 -13.36 -7.69 -11.58
C VAL A 301 -13.95 -8.91 -10.89
N HIS A 302 -14.36 -8.71 -9.65
CA HIS A 302 -15.20 -9.63 -8.91
C HIS A 302 -16.64 -9.15 -8.98
N SER A 303 -17.50 -9.90 -9.66
CA SER A 303 -18.91 -9.57 -9.82
C SER A 303 -19.77 -10.46 -8.93
N GLN A 304 -20.85 -9.91 -8.38
CA GLN A 304 -21.85 -10.68 -7.63
C GLN A 304 -22.28 -11.94 -8.41
N ASP A 305 -22.33 -13.08 -7.71
CA ASP A 305 -22.70 -14.43 -8.21
C ASP A 305 -21.75 -15.04 -9.27
N TYR A 306 -20.91 -14.22 -9.91
CA TYR A 306 -19.91 -14.67 -10.87
C TYR A 306 -18.53 -14.84 -10.25
N GLY A 307 -18.23 -14.17 -9.16
CA GLY A 307 -16.90 -14.17 -8.56
C GLY A 307 -15.89 -13.42 -9.41
N TRP A 308 -14.60 -13.77 -9.28
CA TRP A 308 -13.55 -13.26 -10.16
C TRP A 308 -13.76 -13.73 -11.60
N GLN A 309 -13.93 -12.79 -12.51
CA GLN A 309 -13.96 -13.03 -13.95
C GLN A 309 -12.52 -13.02 -14.52
N ALA A 310 -12.36 -13.53 -15.74
CA ALA A 310 -11.08 -13.56 -16.43
C ALA A 310 -10.50 -12.14 -16.61
N TRP A 311 -9.18 -12.09 -16.74
CA TRP A 311 -8.47 -10.86 -17.07
C TRP A 311 -8.85 -10.37 -18.46
N THR A 312 -8.90 -9.05 -18.62
CA THR A 312 -9.02 -8.36 -19.89
C THR A 312 -8.02 -7.21 -19.95
N LYS A 313 -7.91 -6.52 -21.09
CA LYS A 313 -6.97 -5.41 -21.23
C LYS A 313 -7.40 -4.32 -22.20
N ASN A 314 -6.76 -3.15 -22.06
CA ASN A 314 -6.71 -2.10 -23.09
C ASN A 314 -8.08 -1.70 -23.67
N GLY A 315 -9.02 -1.34 -22.80
CA GLY A 315 -10.33 -0.81 -23.18
C GLY A 315 -11.42 -1.86 -23.35
N GLN A 316 -11.08 -3.15 -23.30
CA GLN A 316 -12.06 -4.23 -23.33
C GLN A 316 -12.94 -4.25 -22.08
N SER A 317 -14.20 -4.65 -22.18
CA SER A 317 -15.10 -4.64 -21.02
C SER A 317 -14.71 -5.69 -19.97
N ALA A 318 -14.90 -5.36 -18.69
CA ALA A 318 -14.89 -6.29 -17.57
C ALA A 318 -16.16 -6.10 -16.72
N GLY A 319 -16.78 -7.18 -16.24
CA GLY A 319 -17.97 -7.16 -15.40
C GLY A 319 -19.23 -7.70 -16.07
N THR A 320 -20.37 -7.08 -15.78
CA THR A 320 -21.66 -7.46 -16.36
C THR A 320 -22.45 -6.25 -16.86
N GLN A 321 -23.29 -6.45 -17.88
CA GLN A 321 -24.23 -5.44 -18.37
C GLN A 321 -25.61 -6.06 -18.58
N GLY A 322 -26.66 -5.40 -18.07
CA GLY A 322 -28.05 -5.86 -18.22
C GLY A 322 -28.45 -7.02 -17.30
N LEU A 323 -27.55 -7.48 -16.43
CA LEU A 323 -27.78 -8.59 -15.49
C LEU A 323 -28.03 -8.14 -14.04
N ALA A 324 -27.99 -6.83 -13.79
CA ALA A 324 -28.16 -6.24 -12.46
C ALA A 324 -27.16 -6.75 -11.40
N LYS A 325 -25.98 -7.22 -11.80
CA LYS A 325 -24.94 -7.70 -10.87
C LYS A 325 -23.94 -6.59 -10.56
N ARG A 326 -23.74 -6.33 -9.27
CA ARG A 326 -22.76 -5.36 -8.78
C ARG A 326 -21.33 -5.87 -8.95
N LEU A 327 -20.40 -4.96 -9.21
CA LEU A 327 -18.99 -5.16 -8.91
C LEU A 327 -18.79 -5.08 -7.39
N GLU A 328 -17.94 -5.94 -6.87
CA GLU A 328 -17.57 -6.00 -5.44
C GLU A 328 -16.08 -5.74 -5.22
N ALA A 329 -15.23 -6.11 -6.19
CA ALA A 329 -13.79 -5.83 -6.16
C ALA A 329 -13.18 -5.73 -7.57
N ILE A 330 -11.97 -5.18 -7.65
CA ILE A 330 -11.20 -5.03 -8.89
C ILE A 330 -9.70 -5.20 -8.64
N GLU A 331 -9.01 -5.74 -9.64
CA GLU A 331 -7.53 -5.73 -9.74
C GLU A 331 -7.12 -5.10 -11.06
N ILE A 332 -6.10 -4.25 -11.02
CA ILE A 332 -5.54 -3.52 -12.16
C ILE A 332 -4.02 -3.61 -12.08
N LYS A 333 -3.36 -3.95 -13.18
CA LYS A 333 -1.90 -3.93 -13.29
C LYS A 333 -1.46 -3.37 -14.64
N LEU A 334 -0.34 -2.66 -14.62
CA LEU A 334 0.41 -2.32 -15.83
C LEU A 334 1.48 -3.39 -16.03
N VAL A 335 1.59 -3.86 -17.26
CA VAL A 335 2.57 -4.86 -17.70
C VAL A 335 3.21 -4.38 -18.99
N PRO A 336 4.41 -4.86 -19.36
CA PRO A 336 5.04 -4.49 -20.64
C PRO A 336 4.08 -4.65 -21.82
N LYS A 337 4.25 -3.80 -22.83
CA LYS A 337 3.44 -3.86 -24.05
C LYS A 337 3.43 -5.27 -24.64
N ASN A 338 2.28 -5.69 -25.17
CA ASN A 338 2.06 -7.00 -25.79
C ASN A 338 2.11 -8.19 -24.82
N THR A 339 2.06 -7.96 -23.50
CA THR A 339 1.97 -9.05 -22.53
C THR A 339 0.63 -9.82 -22.68
N ALA A 340 0.71 -11.15 -22.73
CA ALA A 340 -0.44 -12.04 -22.81
C ALA A 340 -1.32 -11.94 -21.55
N LEU A 341 -2.62 -12.18 -21.71
CA LEU A 341 -3.52 -12.30 -20.56
C LEU A 341 -3.28 -13.65 -19.86
N PRO A 342 -3.40 -13.70 -18.52
CA PRO A 342 -3.45 -14.97 -17.80
C PRO A 342 -4.57 -15.86 -18.35
N SER A 343 -4.29 -17.15 -18.52
CA SER A 343 -5.25 -18.13 -19.03
C SER A 343 -6.29 -18.54 -17.98
N GLY A 344 -7.48 -18.95 -18.45
CA GLY A 344 -8.56 -19.48 -17.61
C GLY A 344 -9.50 -18.44 -16.99
N GLY A 345 -10.56 -18.93 -16.36
CA GLY A 345 -11.59 -18.11 -15.70
C GLY A 345 -12.88 -17.96 -16.50
N LYS A 346 -13.93 -17.45 -15.83
CA LYS A 346 -15.20 -17.08 -16.47
C LYS A 346 -15.01 -15.91 -17.45
N PRO A 347 -15.85 -15.72 -18.47
CA PRO A 347 -15.73 -14.59 -19.39
C PRO A 347 -15.52 -13.26 -18.66
N ALA A 348 -14.54 -12.47 -19.11
CA ALA A 348 -14.20 -11.19 -18.49
C ALA A 348 -15.41 -10.24 -18.44
N PHE A 349 -16.28 -10.33 -19.44
CA PHE A 349 -17.51 -9.56 -19.56
C PHE A 349 -18.68 -10.43 -19.99
N ILE A 350 -19.85 -10.19 -19.40
CA ILE A 350 -21.09 -10.89 -19.71
C ILE A 350 -22.19 -9.86 -19.93
N LYS A 351 -22.89 -9.94 -21.06
CA LYS A 351 -23.98 -9.03 -21.40
C LYS A 351 -25.26 -9.84 -21.67
N LYS A 352 -26.39 -9.33 -21.15
CA LYS A 352 -27.73 -9.84 -21.48
C LYS A 352 -28.19 -9.37 -22.85
#